data_AF-A0A7V9PEA4-F1
#
_entry.id   AF-A0A7V9PEA4-F1
#
_cell.length_a   1.000
_cell.length_b   1.000
_cell.length_c   1.000
_cell.angle_alpha   90.00
_cell.angle_beta   90.00
_cell.angle_gamma   90.00
#
_symmetry.space_group_name_H-M   'P 1'
#
loop_
_entity.id
_entity.type
_entity.pdbx_description
1 polymer ?
#
loop_
_entity_poly.entity_id
_entity_poly.type
_entity_poly.pdbx_seq_one_letter_code
_entity_poly.pdbx_strand_id
1 'polypeptide(L)' 'MDAFVEEAAEATPELVEAMARLVPQLSRTSPPPTREELAEIVASPATVLFVARLGGE' A
#
# COMPACT_ATOMS: atom_id res chain seq x y z
N MET A 1 13.30 -16.70 -5.03
CA MET A 1 12.88 -15.44 -4.39
C MET A 1 11.42 -15.33 -4.71
N ASP A 2 10.61 -15.86 -3.80
CA ASP A 2 9.19 -16.03 -4.07
C ASP A 2 8.45 -14.76 -3.69
N ALA A 3 7.35 -14.49 -4.37
CA ALA A 3 6.50 -13.36 -4.10
C ALA A 3 5.07 -13.86 -3.96
N PHE A 4 4.34 -13.29 -3.02
CA PHE A 4 2.91 -13.51 -2.89
C PHE A 4 2.18 -12.17 -2.83
N VAL A 5 0.89 -12.22 -3.12
CA VAL A 5 0.02 -11.04 -3.13
C VAL A 5 -1.11 -11.26 -2.14
N GLU A 6 -1.38 -10.25 -1.33
CA GLU A 6 -2.49 -10.24 -0.37
C GLU A 6 -3.26 -8.91 -0.46
N GLU A 7 -4.51 -8.93 0.02
CA GLU A 7 -5.30 -7.73 0.19
C GLU A 7 -4.90 -7.00 1.48
N ALA A 8 -4.66 -5.70 1.39
CA ALA A 8 -4.49 -4.85 2.56
C ALA A 8 -5.85 -4.38 3.08
N ALA A 9 -6.25 -4.88 4.25
CA ALA A 9 -7.50 -4.49 4.91
C ALA A 9 -7.33 -3.31 5.89
N GLU A 10 -6.10 -2.94 6.23
CA GLU A 10 -5.80 -1.92 7.24
C GLU A 10 -4.64 -1.01 6.83
N ALA A 11 -4.73 0.28 7.19
CA ALA A 11 -3.66 1.26 7.01
C ALA A 11 -2.59 1.14 8.12
N THR A 12 -1.83 0.05 8.06
CA THR A 12 -0.75 -0.23 9.01
C THR A 12 0.41 0.77 8.84
N PRO A 13 1.23 1.00 9.89
CA PRO A 13 2.43 1.85 9.76
C PRO A 13 3.40 1.35 8.67
N GLU A 14 3.55 0.04 8.53
CA GLU A 14 4.36 -0.58 7.47
C GLU A 14 3.85 -0.20 6.07
N LEU A 15 2.53 -0.26 5.86
CA LEU A 15 1.93 0.08 4.57
C LEU A 15 2.10 1.56 4.25
N VAL A 16 1.95 2.45 5.24
CA VAL A 16 2.20 3.89 5.07
C VAL A 16 3.66 4.15 4.68
N GLU A 17 4.61 3.52 5.37
CA GLU A 17 6.04 3.63 5.04
C GLU A 17 6.35 3.09 3.64
N ALA A 18 5.75 1.96 3.27
CA ALA A 18 5.88 1.39 1.93
C ALA A 18 5.37 2.36 0.85
N MET A 19 4.20 2.97 1.05
CA MET A 19 3.64 3.96 0.13
C MET A 19 4.56 5.20 0.02
N ALA A 20 5.07 5.70 1.14
CA ALA A 20 6.01 6.82 1.17
C ALA A 20 7.30 6.53 0.38
N ARG A 21 7.76 5.27 0.39
CA ARG A 21 8.94 4.83 -0.36
C ARG A 21 8.64 4.56 -1.84
N LEU A 22 7.50 3.96 -2.16
CA LEU A 22 7.21 3.41 -3.50
C LEU A 22 6.56 4.44 -4.44
N VAL A 23 5.62 5.26 -3.97
CA VAL A 23 4.90 6.22 -4.82
C VAL A 23 5.85 7.19 -5.54
N PRO A 24 6.88 7.79 -4.88
CA PRO A 24 7.81 8.69 -5.55
C PRO A 24 8.63 8.06 -6.68
N GLN A 25 8.77 6.73 -6.69
CA GLN A 25 9.48 5.99 -7.75
C GLN A 25 8.62 5.86 -9.00
N LEU A 26 7.29 5.90 -8.87
CA LEU A 26 6.33 5.80 -9.98
C LEU A 26 5.96 7.17 -10.53
N SER A 27 5.76 8.15 -9.65
CA SER A 27 5.38 9.51 -10.03
C SER A 27 6.08 10.52 -9.14
N ARG A 28 6.85 11.42 -9.76
CA ARG A 28 7.57 12.50 -9.05
C ARG A 28 6.66 13.64 -8.60
N THR A 29 5.43 13.70 -9.10
CA THR A 29 4.48 14.79 -8.84
C THR A 29 3.28 14.36 -8.01
N SER A 30 3.08 13.05 -7.81
CA SER A 30 2.03 12.54 -6.91
C SER A 30 2.63 12.33 -5.53
N PRO A 31 2.15 13.02 -4.48
CA PRO A 31 2.55 12.70 -3.12
C PRO A 31 2.06 11.28 -2.75
N PRO A 32 2.76 10.57 -1.85
CA PRO A 32 2.22 9.36 -1.25
C PRO A 32 0.97 9.70 -0.41
N PRO A 33 -0.01 8.78 -0.31
CA PRO A 33 -1.17 8.98 0.55
C PRO A 33 -0.77 9.08 2.02
N THR A 34 -1.50 9.90 2.77
CA THR A 34 -1.48 9.92 4.23
C THR A 34 -2.08 8.63 4.81
N ARG A 35 -1.92 8.43 6.12
CA ARG A 35 -2.52 7.27 6.81
C ARG A 35 -4.05 7.30 6.74
N GLU A 36 -4.63 8.48 6.88
CA GLU A 36 -6.07 8.70 6.86
C GLU A 36 -6.65 8.41 5.47
N GLU A 37 -6.04 8.93 4.41
CA GLU A 37 -6.44 8.64 3.03
C GLU A 37 -6.28 7.15 2.69
N LEU A 38 -5.21 6.52 3.17
CA LEU A 38 -5.00 5.09 3.00
C LEU A 38 -6.07 4.26 3.74
N ALA A 39 -6.49 4.71 4.93
CA ALA A 39 -7.58 4.08 5.68
C ALA A 39 -8.91 4.19 4.93
N GLU A 40 -9.19 5.34 4.29
CA GLU A 40 -10.36 5.50 3.42
C GLU A 40 -10.30 4.56 2.21
N ILE A 41 -9.13 4.39 1.59
CA ILE A 41 -8.95 3.49 0.44
C ILE A 41 -9.24 2.04 0.82
N VAL A 42 -8.71 1.54 1.94
CA VAL A 42 -8.89 0.13 2.34
C VAL A 42 -10.28 -0.15 2.90
N ALA A 43 -10.95 0.85 3.49
CA ALA A 43 -12.32 0.71 4.00
C ALA A 43 -13.40 0.91 2.92
N SER A 44 -13.05 1.51 1.78
CA SER A 44 -13.98 1.83 0.71
C SER A 44 -14.45 0.57 -0.02
N PRO A 45 -15.76 0.34 -0.18
CA PRO A 45 -16.28 -0.81 -0.93
C PRO A 45 -16.04 -0.71 -2.44
N ALA A 46 -15.55 0.43 -2.93
CA ALA A 46 -15.28 0.66 -4.35
C ALA A 46 -13.83 0.30 -4.75
N THR A 47 -12.96 0.01 -3.77
CA THR A 47 -11.52 -0.18 -3.98
C THR A 47 -11.03 -1.42 -3.25
N VAL A 48 -10.02 -2.07 -3.84
CA VAL A 48 -9.28 -3.17 -3.19
C VAL A 48 -7.79 -2.88 -3.40
N LEU A 49 -7.04 -2.78 -2.30
CA LEU A 49 -5.59 -2.51 -2.35
C LEU A 49 -4.82 -3.82 -2.21
N PHE A 50 -4.11 -4.23 -3.27
CA PHE A 50 -3.26 -5.40 -3.25
C PHE A 50 -1.80 -5.04 -2.93
N VAL A 51 -1.17 -5.84 -2.06
CA VAL A 51 0.23 -5.70 -1.67
C VAL A 51 0.99 -6.93 -2.12
N ALA A 52 2.07 -6.73 -2.88
CA ALA A 52 3.02 -7.77 -3.22
C ALA A 52 4.14 -7.80 -2.18
N ARG A 53 4.36 -8.97 -1.56
CA ARG A 53 5.42 -9.21 -0.58
C ARG A 53 6.47 -10.14 -1.17
N LEU A 54 7.74 -9.84 -0.89
CA LEU A 54 8.88 -10.67 -1.29
C LEU A 54 9.28 -11.55 -0.10
N GLY A 55 9.24 -12.87 -0.30
CA GLY A 55 9.48 -13.89 0.73
C GLY A 55 8.22 -14.30 1.46
N GLY A 56 7.88 -15.59 1.38
CA GLY A 56 7.22 -16.37 2.45
C GLY A 56 8.25 -17.33 3.03
N GLU A 57 7.95 -18.03 4.13
CA GLU A 57 8.81 -19.13 4.59
C GLU A 57 9.19 -20.10 3.44
#